data_AF-A0A2P2ID75-F1
#
_entry.id   AF-A0A2P2ID75-F1
#
_cell.length_a   1.000
_cell.length_b   1.000
_cell.length_c   1.000
_cell.angle_alpha   90.00
_cell.angle_beta   90.00
_cell.angle_gamma   90.00
#
_symmetry.space_group_name_H-M   'P 1'
#
loop_
_entity.id
_entity.type
_entity.pdbx_description
1 polymer ?
#
loop_
_entity_poly.entity_id
_entity_poly.type
_entity_poly.pdbx_seq_one_letter_code
_entity_poly.pdbx_strand_id
1 'polypeptide(L)'
;VSSGAGMRRTPSSSSGWRQSDNDLARSTKSVGATTPGSKDTSPRTAAAEANKRMSASFVETGFVETRSPGPGGITAAAAAASARQEERVNMQELDNLRSEVKDLTEKLETIRIKRGQDKEKLKDGEKLRLQVQQLAEFKTRIMESQAQLQRELAAAKTEARDAIESRNQIVEDTQDLTDTVEMITLDKEMAEERSETLLLELDQARETIEELTVDLEILKEAEPGDGMILSSSGVGGVGGGEEGVGGATLLQVKQLEQQNQRLHDTLIKMRDMAAHEKHEMQKLSKETEARKTEFTALGRNKEQLDLQLEECKAQIADLQEQVDAALGAEDMVETLTERNLELEEQVIELEEQVRDLEDINYTNDLLVEGAKEQELELREDLDLALGKCRESEREGEALGTVIVDRDATISKFRELVQTLTEQNTDLRHDLHKATNRPVGTPSEVIDFKKLFSETKAHSAAIDLELRQLELQQAQDHVAYLKQYLPDSFMTRGGDQDSVNLLLLLPRLIWKSEVVLTGVGKFPAPETIDKQSVLKSHTVDQFSFASRVRQLLHTLQSCAHQFQYAVSHGSVEQFLALGGLYPEMAANERAIDQYVEMLRKDQ
;
A
#
# COMPACT_ATOMS: atom_id res chain seq x y z
N VAL A 1 6.53 31.73 33.31
CA VAL A 1 7.79 30.95 33.16
C VAL A 1 7.90 30.03 34.37
N SER A 2 7.53 28.76 34.23
CA SER A 2 7.77 27.76 35.27
C SER A 2 7.93 26.38 34.64
N SER A 3 9.16 25.89 34.68
CA SER A 3 9.56 24.54 34.33
C SER A 3 9.21 23.55 35.46
N GLY A 4 8.95 22.30 35.11
CA GLY A 4 8.88 21.17 36.04
C GLY A 4 9.42 19.91 35.37
N ALA A 5 10.61 19.49 35.83
CA ALA A 5 11.36 18.33 35.36
C ALA A 5 10.85 17.01 35.97
N GLY A 6 11.12 15.90 35.28
CA GLY A 6 10.75 14.54 35.70
C GLY A 6 11.64 13.92 36.76
N MET A 7 11.31 12.69 37.17
CA MET A 7 12.18 11.80 37.94
C MET A 7 11.85 10.34 37.66
N ARG A 8 12.89 9.51 37.60
CA ARG A 8 12.92 8.09 37.23
C ARG A 8 13.54 7.31 38.41
N ARG A 9 13.19 6.02 38.50
CA ARG A 9 13.95 4.83 39.00
C ARG A 9 13.44 4.09 40.27
N THR A 10 13.66 2.78 40.15
CA THR A 10 13.34 1.51 40.85
C THR A 10 14.24 1.26 42.09
N PRO A 11 14.52 0.03 42.66
CA PRO A 11 14.05 -1.38 42.46
C PRO A 11 13.90 -2.24 43.77
N SER A 12 13.59 -3.57 43.65
CA SER A 12 14.02 -4.73 44.52
C SER A 12 13.04 -5.94 44.41
N SER A 13 13.38 -7.09 43.78
CA SER A 13 14.04 -8.33 44.28
C SER A 13 13.19 -9.31 45.13
N SER A 14 12.91 -10.54 44.62
CA SER A 14 13.31 -11.84 45.24
C SER A 14 12.66 -13.10 44.60
N SER A 15 13.51 -13.97 44.03
CA SER A 15 13.57 -15.47 44.05
C SER A 15 12.33 -16.37 44.17
N GLY A 16 12.29 -17.45 43.37
CA GLY A 16 11.55 -18.69 43.68
C GLY A 16 11.55 -19.76 42.57
N TRP A 17 12.50 -20.70 42.65
CA TRP A 17 12.63 -21.90 41.80
C TRP A 17 11.54 -22.94 42.05
N ARG A 18 11.08 -23.67 41.02
CA ARG A 18 10.82 -25.13 41.07
C ARG A 18 10.58 -25.75 39.68
N GLN A 19 11.51 -26.64 39.32
CA GLN A 19 11.37 -27.71 38.33
C GLN A 19 10.41 -28.78 38.83
N SER A 20 9.76 -29.50 37.90
CA SER A 20 9.49 -30.94 38.01
C SER A 20 9.28 -31.54 36.62
N ASP A 21 10.03 -32.63 36.40
CA ASP A 21 10.20 -33.45 35.21
C ASP A 21 9.01 -34.40 34.91
N ASN A 22 9.18 -35.10 33.77
CA ASN A 22 8.58 -36.39 33.35
C ASN A 22 7.18 -36.33 32.70
N ASP A 23 6.85 -37.07 31.65
CA ASP A 23 7.50 -38.22 31.01
C ASP A 23 6.95 -38.45 29.58
N LEU A 24 7.71 -39.27 28.85
CA LEU A 24 7.54 -39.84 27.51
C LEU A 24 6.11 -40.17 27.03
N ALA A 25 5.85 -39.95 25.73
CA ALA A 25 5.30 -41.00 24.85
C ALA A 25 5.52 -40.72 23.36
N ARG A 26 6.45 -41.50 22.81
CA ARG A 26 6.78 -41.73 21.40
C ARG A 26 5.59 -42.31 20.63
N SER A 27 5.29 -41.80 19.44
CA SER A 27 4.75 -42.63 18.36
C SER A 27 5.12 -42.09 16.99
N THR A 28 6.04 -42.82 16.36
CA THR A 28 6.44 -42.77 14.97
C THR A 28 5.30 -43.26 14.07
N LYS A 29 5.06 -42.58 12.93
CA LYS A 29 4.84 -43.29 11.66
C LYS A 29 5.10 -42.40 10.45
N SER A 30 5.83 -43.04 9.56
CA SER A 30 6.43 -42.63 8.30
C SER A 30 5.48 -42.72 7.11
N VAL A 31 5.99 -42.21 5.97
CA VAL A 31 5.59 -42.47 4.57
C VAL A 31 4.43 -41.59 4.09
N GLY A 32 4.49 -40.91 2.95
CA GLY A 32 5.50 -40.88 1.90
C GLY A 32 5.01 -39.95 0.78
N ALA A 33 5.97 -39.44 0.01
CA ALA A 33 5.74 -38.58 -1.14
C ALA A 33 5.00 -39.32 -2.27
N THR A 34 4.07 -38.64 -2.93
CA THR A 34 3.84 -38.83 -4.37
C THR A 34 3.06 -37.65 -4.95
N THR A 35 3.72 -36.90 -5.83
CA THR A 35 3.11 -36.06 -6.86
C THR A 35 2.26 -36.90 -7.82
N PRO A 36 1.30 -36.28 -8.52
CA PRO A 36 1.28 -36.48 -9.97
C PRO A 36 1.01 -35.19 -10.77
N GLY A 37 1.52 -35.21 -11.99
CA GLY A 37 1.43 -34.14 -12.97
C GLY A 37 0.19 -34.18 -13.86
N SER A 38 0.13 -33.10 -14.65
CA SER A 38 -0.82 -32.68 -15.68
C SER A 38 -1.14 -33.70 -16.79
N LYS A 39 -2.40 -33.73 -17.25
CA LYS A 39 -2.81 -33.39 -18.64
C LYS A 39 -4.32 -33.55 -18.92
N ASP A 40 -4.88 -32.49 -19.51
CA ASP A 40 -5.97 -32.34 -20.49
C ASP A 40 -7.11 -33.36 -20.63
N THR A 41 -8.36 -32.88 -20.61
CA THR A 41 -9.27 -32.76 -21.79
C THR A 41 -10.74 -32.53 -21.34
N SER A 42 -11.39 -31.49 -21.87
CA SER A 42 -12.85 -31.25 -21.78
C SER A 42 -13.58 -31.95 -22.95
N PRO A 43 -14.92 -31.80 -23.14
CA PRO A 43 -16.05 -31.67 -22.21
C PRO A 43 -17.16 -32.71 -22.52
N ARG A 44 -18.09 -32.96 -21.59
CA ARG A 44 -19.42 -33.47 -21.97
C ARG A 44 -20.51 -33.19 -20.93
N THR A 45 -21.63 -32.77 -21.50
CA THR A 45 -22.95 -32.42 -20.98
C THR A 45 -23.69 -33.56 -20.27
N ALA A 46 -24.34 -33.26 -19.14
CA ALA A 46 -25.64 -33.78 -18.66
C ALA A 46 -25.80 -33.31 -17.19
N ALA A 47 -26.69 -32.37 -16.87
CA ALA A 47 -28.15 -32.53 -16.72
C ALA A 47 -28.56 -33.27 -15.43
N ALA A 48 -29.14 -32.45 -14.54
CA ALA A 48 -30.25 -32.70 -13.63
C ALA A 48 -30.06 -33.63 -12.41
N GLU A 49 -30.03 -32.94 -11.26
CA GLU A 49 -30.32 -33.44 -9.93
C GLU A 49 -31.75 -33.97 -9.77
N ALA A 50 -31.89 -34.74 -8.70
CA ALA A 50 -33.05 -35.48 -8.28
C ALA A 50 -34.04 -34.68 -7.42
N ASN A 51 -35.28 -35.20 -7.41
CA ASN A 51 -36.23 -35.25 -6.28
C ASN A 51 -36.89 -33.96 -5.77
N LYS A 52 -38.24 -33.90 -5.92
CA LYS A 52 -39.18 -34.17 -4.80
C LYS A 52 -40.67 -34.30 -5.21
N ARG A 53 -41.23 -35.45 -4.82
CA ARG A 53 -42.52 -35.69 -4.13
C ARG A 53 -43.81 -34.92 -4.49
N MET A 54 -44.73 -35.66 -5.11
CA MET A 54 -46.06 -36.10 -4.62
C MET A 54 -47.01 -35.10 -3.93
N SER A 55 -48.15 -34.85 -4.57
CA SER A 55 -49.47 -34.89 -3.91
C SER A 55 -50.55 -35.39 -4.86
N ALA A 56 -51.37 -36.33 -4.39
CA ALA A 56 -52.40 -37.04 -5.12
C ALA A 56 -53.79 -36.39 -4.95
N SER A 57 -54.63 -36.51 -5.99
CA SER A 57 -56.11 -36.45 -5.90
C SER A 57 -56.67 -37.22 -7.10
N PHE A 58 -57.08 -38.47 -6.91
CA PHE A 58 -58.46 -38.92 -6.69
C PHE A 58 -59.38 -38.70 -7.90
N VAL A 59 -59.81 -39.82 -8.48
CA VAL A 59 -60.78 -39.97 -9.58
C VAL A 59 -62.14 -40.26 -8.96
N GLU A 60 -63.21 -39.57 -9.39
CA GLU A 60 -64.52 -40.21 -9.46
C GLU A 60 -65.45 -39.59 -10.52
N THR A 61 -66.39 -40.43 -10.93
CA THR A 61 -67.14 -40.52 -12.18
C THR A 61 -68.41 -39.66 -12.24
N GLY A 62 -68.96 -39.51 -13.45
CA GLY A 62 -70.01 -38.54 -13.77
C GLY A 62 -71.45 -38.86 -13.34
N PHE A 63 -72.33 -37.90 -13.65
CA PHE A 63 -73.78 -38.05 -13.76
C PHE A 63 -74.32 -37.07 -14.81
N VAL A 64 -75.26 -37.57 -15.61
CA VAL A 64 -75.99 -36.90 -16.71
C VAL A 64 -77.34 -36.44 -16.16
N GLU A 65 -77.76 -35.18 -16.37
CA GLU A 65 -79.16 -34.93 -16.77
C GLU A 65 -79.41 -33.56 -17.41
N THR A 66 -80.36 -33.60 -18.34
CA THR A 66 -80.79 -32.69 -19.40
C THR A 66 -81.59 -31.46 -18.95
N ARG A 67 -81.52 -30.35 -19.72
CA ARG A 67 -82.71 -29.59 -20.20
C ARG A 67 -82.41 -28.54 -21.30
N SER A 68 -83.09 -28.73 -22.44
CA SER A 68 -83.58 -27.85 -23.53
C SER A 68 -83.00 -26.43 -23.78
N PRO A 69 -82.82 -26.02 -25.06
CA PRO A 69 -82.31 -24.70 -25.45
C PRO A 69 -83.41 -23.62 -25.46
N GLY A 70 -83.07 -22.42 -24.98
CA GLY A 70 -83.81 -21.18 -25.23
C GLY A 70 -82.90 -20.21 -26.00
N PRO A 71 -83.34 -19.63 -27.13
CA PRO A 71 -82.50 -18.75 -27.93
C PRO A 71 -82.48 -17.36 -27.29
N GLY A 72 -81.36 -17.00 -26.67
CA GLY A 72 -81.19 -15.64 -26.12
C GLY A 72 -79.94 -15.39 -25.27
N GLY A 73 -79.17 -16.41 -24.91
CA GLY A 73 -78.02 -16.27 -23.98
C GLY A 73 -76.62 -16.48 -24.57
N ILE A 74 -76.48 -16.51 -25.90
CA ILE A 74 -75.24 -16.99 -26.55
C ILE A 74 -74.08 -15.98 -26.39
N THR A 75 -74.37 -14.70 -26.17
CA THR A 75 -73.32 -13.66 -26.00
C THR A 75 -72.82 -13.52 -24.56
N ALA A 76 -73.68 -13.67 -23.56
CA ALA A 76 -73.30 -13.52 -22.14
C ALA A 76 -72.60 -14.76 -21.55
N ALA A 77 -73.04 -15.98 -21.96
CA ALA A 77 -72.38 -17.21 -21.53
C ALA A 77 -71.01 -17.42 -22.22
N ALA A 78 -70.87 -16.96 -23.47
CA ALA A 78 -69.59 -16.97 -24.17
C ALA A 78 -68.60 -15.95 -23.59
N ALA A 79 -69.07 -14.75 -23.21
CA ALA A 79 -68.23 -13.75 -22.53
C ALA A 79 -67.77 -14.21 -21.14
N ALA A 80 -68.66 -14.82 -20.35
CA ALA A 80 -68.31 -15.38 -19.03
C ALA A 80 -67.40 -16.62 -19.11
N ALA A 81 -67.53 -17.43 -20.16
CA ALA A 81 -66.61 -18.54 -20.43
C ALA A 81 -65.25 -18.06 -20.92
N SER A 82 -65.19 -17.01 -21.74
CA SER A 82 -63.94 -16.38 -22.20
C SER A 82 -63.20 -15.71 -21.04
N ALA A 83 -63.90 -14.98 -20.17
CA ALA A 83 -63.29 -14.36 -18.98
C ALA A 83 -62.74 -15.40 -17.98
N ARG A 84 -63.43 -16.53 -17.77
CA ARG A 84 -62.92 -17.65 -16.94
C ARG A 84 -61.76 -18.40 -17.59
N GLN A 85 -61.71 -18.43 -18.91
CA GLN A 85 -60.60 -19.01 -19.66
C GLN A 85 -59.37 -18.09 -19.56
N GLU A 86 -59.56 -16.78 -19.70
CA GLU A 86 -58.52 -15.75 -19.53
C GLU A 86 -57.97 -15.71 -18.09
N GLU A 87 -58.83 -15.81 -17.06
CA GLU A 87 -58.36 -15.94 -15.66
C GLU A 87 -57.55 -17.21 -15.43
N ARG A 88 -57.92 -18.35 -16.04
CA ARG A 88 -57.16 -19.60 -15.93
C ARG A 88 -55.82 -19.53 -16.65
N VAL A 89 -55.77 -18.90 -17.82
CA VAL A 89 -54.52 -18.68 -18.57
C VAL A 89 -53.61 -17.72 -17.78
N ASN A 90 -54.14 -16.62 -17.25
CA ASN A 90 -53.38 -15.69 -16.40
C ASN A 90 -52.89 -16.35 -15.11
N MET A 91 -53.68 -17.24 -14.49
CA MET A 91 -53.27 -17.97 -13.29
C MET A 91 -52.17 -18.99 -13.60
N GLN A 92 -52.23 -19.66 -14.76
CA GLN A 92 -51.15 -20.52 -15.24
C GLN A 92 -49.88 -19.75 -15.59
N GLU A 93 -50.00 -18.57 -16.19
CA GLU A 93 -48.86 -17.69 -16.46
C GLU A 93 -48.23 -17.16 -15.17
N LEU A 94 -49.04 -16.81 -14.16
CA LEU A 94 -48.53 -16.42 -12.84
C LEU A 94 -47.83 -17.57 -12.12
N ASP A 95 -48.33 -18.80 -12.22
CA ASP A 95 -47.66 -19.97 -11.65
C ASP A 95 -46.36 -20.31 -12.39
N ASN A 96 -46.32 -20.16 -13.71
CA ASN A 96 -45.10 -20.30 -14.52
C ASN A 96 -44.07 -19.24 -14.14
N LEU A 97 -44.47 -17.97 -14.02
CA LEU A 97 -43.60 -16.88 -13.57
C LEU A 97 -43.10 -17.11 -12.14
N ARG A 98 -43.96 -17.62 -11.23
CA ARG A 98 -43.54 -18.00 -9.88
C ARG A 98 -42.51 -19.13 -9.90
N SER A 99 -42.67 -20.13 -10.77
CA SER A 99 -41.67 -21.19 -10.91
C SER A 99 -40.36 -20.67 -11.50
N GLU A 100 -40.42 -19.75 -12.46
CA GLU A 100 -39.22 -19.16 -13.06
C GLU A 100 -38.47 -18.27 -12.07
N VAL A 101 -39.19 -17.47 -11.28
CA VAL A 101 -38.60 -16.69 -10.17
C VAL A 101 -37.93 -17.62 -9.17
N LYS A 102 -38.56 -18.76 -8.84
CA LYS A 102 -37.98 -19.75 -7.93
C LYS A 102 -36.69 -20.36 -8.51
N ASP A 103 -36.72 -20.81 -9.77
CA ASP A 103 -35.54 -21.35 -10.46
C ASP A 103 -34.41 -20.32 -10.58
N LEU A 104 -34.74 -19.05 -10.83
CA LEU A 104 -33.78 -17.95 -10.87
C LEU A 104 -33.20 -17.66 -9.48
N THR A 105 -34.01 -17.70 -8.43
CA THR A 105 -33.50 -17.56 -7.05
C THR A 105 -32.60 -18.73 -6.66
N GLU A 106 -32.94 -19.97 -7.03
CA GLU A 106 -32.08 -21.14 -6.78
C GLU A 106 -30.76 -21.03 -7.58
N LYS A 107 -30.81 -20.60 -8.84
CA LYS A 107 -29.60 -20.32 -9.64
C LYS A 107 -28.73 -19.23 -9.01
N LEU A 108 -29.32 -18.13 -8.55
CA LEU A 108 -28.58 -17.07 -7.84
C LEU A 108 -27.92 -17.59 -6.57
N GLU A 109 -28.62 -18.44 -5.81
CA GLU A 109 -28.07 -19.02 -4.59
C GLU A 109 -26.91 -19.97 -4.89
N THR A 110 -27.02 -20.81 -5.92
CA THR A 110 -25.88 -21.66 -6.34
C THR A 110 -24.67 -20.84 -6.82
N ILE A 111 -24.88 -19.70 -7.48
CA ILE A 111 -23.81 -18.80 -7.91
C ILE A 111 -23.15 -18.12 -6.70
N ARG A 112 -23.95 -17.72 -5.68
CA ARG A 112 -23.42 -17.19 -4.43
C ARG A 112 -22.54 -18.21 -3.71
N ILE A 113 -23.02 -19.45 -3.57
CA ILE A 113 -22.25 -20.53 -2.94
C ILE A 113 -20.96 -20.79 -3.72
N LYS A 114 -21.01 -20.85 -5.06
CA LYS A 114 -19.82 -21.02 -5.90
C LYS A 114 -18.82 -19.87 -5.74
N ARG A 115 -19.29 -18.61 -5.70
CA ARG A 115 -18.43 -17.45 -5.42
C ARG A 115 -17.79 -17.52 -4.04
N GLY A 116 -18.53 -17.98 -3.03
CA GLY A 116 -17.99 -18.22 -1.69
C GLY A 116 -16.87 -19.26 -1.70
N GLN A 117 -17.11 -20.41 -2.34
CA GLN A 117 -16.11 -21.47 -2.49
C GLN A 117 -14.89 -21.03 -3.29
N ASP A 118 -15.07 -20.23 -4.34
CA ASP A 118 -13.95 -19.71 -5.13
C ASP A 118 -13.14 -18.67 -4.34
N LYS A 119 -13.78 -17.85 -3.50
CA LYS A 119 -13.10 -16.96 -2.55
C LYS A 119 -12.26 -17.75 -1.53
N GLU A 120 -12.79 -18.84 -0.98
CA GLU A 120 -12.05 -19.73 -0.08
C GLU A 120 -10.84 -20.39 -0.77
N LYS A 121 -11.02 -20.92 -1.99
CA LYS A 121 -9.91 -21.48 -2.77
C LYS A 121 -8.82 -20.45 -3.07
N LEU A 122 -9.20 -19.19 -3.28
CA LEU A 122 -8.26 -18.11 -3.53
C LEU A 122 -7.44 -17.81 -2.27
N LYS A 123 -8.10 -17.75 -1.10
CA LYS A 123 -7.41 -17.63 0.21
C LYS A 123 -6.47 -18.81 0.47
N ASP A 124 -6.90 -20.04 0.18
CA ASP A 124 -6.04 -21.22 0.35
C ASP A 124 -4.87 -21.25 -0.65
N GLY A 125 -5.09 -20.76 -1.88
CA GLY A 125 -4.04 -20.55 -2.88
C GLY A 125 -2.99 -19.52 -2.43
N GLU A 126 -3.43 -18.43 -1.80
CA GLU A 126 -2.53 -17.42 -1.22
C GLU A 126 -1.73 -17.96 -0.05
N LYS A 127 -2.34 -18.73 0.85
CA LYS A 127 -1.63 -19.44 1.94
C LYS A 127 -0.58 -20.38 1.39
N LEU A 128 -0.92 -21.17 0.37
CA LEU A 128 0.04 -22.10 -0.25
C LEU A 128 1.17 -21.35 -0.94
N ARG A 129 0.88 -20.23 -1.61
CA ARG A 129 1.89 -19.34 -2.20
C ARG A 129 2.85 -18.81 -1.15
N LEU A 130 2.33 -18.36 0.00
CA LEU A 130 3.14 -17.87 1.11
C LEU A 130 4.03 -18.99 1.70
N GLN A 131 3.49 -20.20 1.88
CA GLN A 131 4.28 -21.36 2.32
C GLN A 131 5.40 -21.70 1.34
N VAL A 132 5.13 -21.64 0.03
CA VAL A 132 6.15 -21.86 -1.01
C VAL A 132 7.23 -20.79 -0.95
N GLN A 133 6.86 -19.52 -0.73
CA GLN A 133 7.82 -18.43 -0.57
C GLN A 133 8.70 -18.62 0.68
N GLN A 134 8.10 -18.92 1.83
CA GLN A 134 8.83 -19.21 3.07
C GLN A 134 9.77 -20.41 2.91
N LEU A 135 9.35 -21.47 2.23
CA LEU A 135 10.21 -22.62 1.94
C LEU A 135 11.36 -22.27 0.98
N ALA A 136 11.15 -21.36 0.02
CA ALA A 136 12.19 -20.88 -0.87
C ALA A 136 13.23 -20.01 -0.13
N GLU A 137 12.77 -19.14 0.77
CA GLU A 137 13.62 -18.34 1.66
C GLU A 137 14.40 -19.24 2.63
N PHE A 138 13.75 -20.24 3.22
CA PHE A 138 14.43 -21.24 4.06
C PHE A 138 15.49 -22.02 3.28
N LYS A 139 15.17 -22.42 2.04
CA LYS A 139 16.12 -23.10 1.15
C LYS A 139 17.32 -22.21 0.83
N THR A 140 17.12 -20.93 0.54
CA THR A 140 18.23 -20.00 0.25
C THR A 140 19.11 -19.79 1.47
N ARG A 141 18.54 -19.58 2.68
CA ARG A 141 19.31 -19.51 3.94
C ARG A 141 20.10 -20.80 4.23
N ILE A 142 19.51 -21.97 4.00
CA ILE A 142 20.22 -23.25 4.15
C ILE A 142 21.37 -23.36 3.13
N MET A 143 21.13 -22.97 1.88
CA MET A 143 22.18 -23.01 0.85
C MET A 143 23.33 -22.03 1.16
N GLU A 144 23.03 -20.85 1.69
CA GLU A 144 24.03 -19.87 2.11
C GLU A 144 24.84 -20.35 3.32
N SER A 145 24.18 -20.86 4.36
CA SER A 145 24.87 -21.45 5.52
C SER A 145 25.70 -22.68 5.14
N GLN A 146 25.21 -23.53 4.24
CA GLN A 146 25.98 -24.65 3.69
C GLN A 146 27.21 -24.16 2.91
N ALA A 147 27.06 -23.11 2.10
CA ALA A 147 28.18 -22.51 1.36
C ALA A 147 29.20 -21.85 2.30
N GLN A 148 28.75 -21.21 3.38
CA GLN A 148 29.62 -20.63 4.39
C GLN A 148 30.38 -21.72 5.15
N LEU A 149 29.71 -22.76 5.63
CA LEU A 149 30.36 -23.91 6.27
C LEU A 149 31.36 -24.60 5.34
N GLN A 150 31.07 -24.68 4.03
CA GLN A 150 32.03 -25.20 3.04
C GLN A 150 33.27 -24.29 2.90
N ARG A 151 33.12 -22.97 2.95
CA ARG A 151 34.26 -22.02 2.93
C ARG A 151 35.08 -22.12 4.21
N GLU A 152 34.44 -22.17 5.37
CA GLU A 152 35.11 -22.33 6.66
C GLU A 152 35.86 -23.66 6.74
N LEU A 153 35.26 -24.76 6.27
CA LEU A 153 35.91 -26.06 6.20
C LEU A 153 37.12 -26.03 5.24
N ALA A 154 37.01 -25.36 4.09
CA ALA A 154 38.12 -25.18 3.17
C ALA A 154 39.25 -24.35 3.79
N ALA A 155 38.92 -23.24 4.46
CA ALA A 155 39.87 -22.37 5.15
C ALA A 155 40.60 -23.11 6.30
N ALA A 156 39.86 -23.86 7.11
CA ALA A 156 40.44 -24.69 8.17
C ALA A 156 41.37 -25.77 7.61
N LYS A 157 41.03 -26.35 6.44
CA LYS A 157 41.92 -27.31 5.75
C LYS A 157 43.19 -26.67 5.20
N THR A 158 43.11 -25.44 4.67
CA THR A 158 44.31 -24.72 4.20
C THR A 158 45.18 -24.32 5.38
N GLU A 159 44.60 -23.80 6.46
CA GLU A 159 45.35 -23.44 7.67
C GLU A 159 46.02 -24.67 8.31
N ALA A 160 45.32 -25.81 8.39
CA ALA A 160 45.91 -27.07 8.86
C ALA A 160 47.06 -27.54 7.96
N ARG A 161 46.95 -27.34 6.65
CA ARG A 161 48.02 -27.67 5.70
C ARG A 161 49.22 -26.75 5.87
N ASP A 162 49.01 -25.44 5.99
CA ASP A 162 50.06 -24.45 6.19
C ASP A 162 50.79 -24.69 7.52
N ALA A 163 50.06 -25.07 8.57
CA ALA A 163 50.65 -25.46 9.85
C ALA A 163 51.51 -26.73 9.74
N ILE A 164 51.10 -27.73 8.93
CA ILE A 164 51.91 -28.92 8.66
C ILE A 164 53.16 -28.56 7.85
N GLU A 165 53.03 -27.71 6.84
CA GLU A 165 54.15 -27.25 6.00
C GLU A 165 55.17 -26.46 6.83
N SER A 166 54.71 -25.53 7.68
CA SER A 166 55.57 -24.80 8.63
C SER A 166 56.27 -25.73 9.61
N ARG A 167 55.57 -26.72 10.16
CA ARG A 167 56.17 -27.73 11.04
C ARG A 167 57.23 -28.55 10.29
N ASN A 168 56.94 -28.98 9.07
CA ASN A 168 57.90 -29.75 8.28
C ASN A 168 59.14 -28.92 7.95
N GLN A 169 59.00 -27.62 7.66
CA GLN A 169 60.14 -26.72 7.48
C GLN A 169 60.98 -26.64 8.76
N ILE A 170 60.36 -26.47 9.93
CA ILE A 170 61.10 -26.48 11.21
C ILE A 170 61.82 -27.81 11.42
N VAL A 171 61.20 -28.94 11.06
CA VAL A 171 61.85 -30.26 11.15
C VAL A 171 63.05 -30.36 10.20
N GLU A 172 62.92 -29.88 8.97
CA GLU A 172 64.03 -29.82 8.01
C GLU A 172 65.17 -28.93 8.52
N ASP A 173 64.86 -27.71 8.99
CA ASP A 173 65.83 -26.80 9.59
C ASP A 173 66.53 -27.43 10.82
N THR A 174 65.80 -28.20 11.64
CA THR A 174 66.41 -28.93 12.76
C THR A 174 67.29 -30.10 12.32
N GLN A 175 66.96 -30.75 11.21
CA GLN A 175 67.80 -31.79 10.62
C GLN A 175 69.09 -31.18 10.08
N ASP A 176 69.01 -30.08 9.32
CA ASP A 176 70.18 -29.36 8.81
C ASP A 176 71.09 -28.87 9.95
N LEU A 177 70.49 -28.39 11.04
CA LEU A 177 71.25 -28.01 12.24
C LEU A 177 71.91 -29.24 12.90
N THR A 178 71.23 -30.39 12.94
CA THR A 178 71.78 -31.65 13.46
C THR A 178 72.95 -32.12 12.61
N ASP A 179 72.80 -32.15 11.29
CA ASP A 179 73.86 -32.49 10.34
C ASP A 179 75.06 -31.54 10.47
N THR A 180 74.80 -30.24 10.67
CA THR A 180 75.86 -29.24 10.93
C THR A 180 76.60 -29.53 12.23
N VAL A 181 75.87 -29.91 13.30
CA VAL A 181 76.48 -30.31 14.57
C VAL A 181 77.31 -31.59 14.39
N GLU A 182 76.80 -32.59 13.67
CA GLU A 182 77.52 -33.83 13.37
C GLU A 182 78.84 -33.55 12.63
N MET A 183 78.81 -32.68 11.61
CA MET A 183 80.01 -32.23 10.91
C MET A 183 81.03 -31.56 11.83
N ILE A 184 80.57 -30.66 12.71
CA ILE A 184 81.45 -30.00 13.70
C ILE A 184 82.03 -31.03 14.69
N THR A 185 81.24 -32.01 15.11
CA THR A 185 81.73 -33.06 16.02
C THR A 185 82.77 -33.96 15.34
N LEU A 186 82.59 -34.32 14.07
CA LEU A 186 83.57 -35.09 13.31
C LEU A 186 84.88 -34.30 13.14
N ASP A 187 84.81 -33.02 12.79
CA ASP A 187 86.00 -32.17 12.68
C ASP A 187 86.75 -32.06 14.02
N LYS A 188 86.01 -31.99 15.13
CA LYS A 188 86.58 -32.01 16.49
C LYS A 188 87.27 -33.33 16.78
N GLU A 189 86.62 -34.47 16.51
CA GLU A 189 87.19 -35.81 16.72
C GLU A 189 88.44 -36.02 15.85
N MET A 190 88.40 -35.61 14.58
CA MET A 190 89.55 -35.67 13.68
C MET A 190 90.73 -34.78 14.15
N ALA A 191 90.43 -33.64 14.78
CA ALA A 191 91.46 -32.78 15.38
C ALA A 191 92.03 -33.39 16.67
N GLU A 192 91.20 -34.03 17.49
CA GLU A 192 91.60 -34.75 18.70
C GLU A 192 92.50 -35.94 18.34
N GLU A 193 92.13 -36.79 17.37
CA GLU A 193 92.98 -37.90 16.89
C GLU A 193 94.32 -37.41 16.33
N ARG A 194 94.33 -36.31 15.57
CA ARG A 194 95.59 -35.70 15.10
C ARG A 194 96.45 -35.20 16.24
N SER A 195 95.85 -34.61 17.26
CA SER A 195 96.58 -34.17 18.46
C SER A 195 97.13 -35.37 19.23
N GLU A 196 96.34 -36.42 19.42
CA GLU A 196 96.75 -37.64 20.12
C GLU A 196 97.88 -38.37 19.38
N THR A 197 97.78 -38.49 18.05
CA THR A 197 98.86 -39.08 17.23
C THR A 197 100.15 -38.26 17.31
N LEU A 198 100.07 -36.93 17.21
CA LEU A 198 101.26 -36.07 17.38
C LEU A 198 101.86 -36.17 18.79
N LEU A 199 101.04 -36.32 19.83
CA LEU A 199 101.51 -36.56 21.20
C LEU A 199 102.23 -37.91 21.30
N LEU A 200 101.69 -38.95 20.68
CA LEU A 200 102.26 -40.29 20.68
C LEU A 200 103.60 -40.33 19.90
N GLU A 201 103.69 -39.64 18.76
CA GLU A 201 104.94 -39.45 18.01
C GLU A 201 105.97 -38.67 18.82
N LEU A 202 105.54 -37.65 19.57
CA LEU A 202 106.42 -36.87 20.45
C LEU A 202 106.96 -37.74 21.59
N ASP A 203 106.12 -38.57 22.19
CA ASP A 203 106.54 -39.51 23.24
C ASP A 203 107.47 -40.60 22.70
N GLN A 204 107.23 -41.15 21.50
CA GLN A 204 108.18 -42.05 20.82
C GLN A 204 109.52 -41.38 20.53
N ALA A 205 109.50 -40.13 20.05
CA ALA A 205 110.72 -39.36 19.84
C ALA A 205 111.46 -39.10 21.16
N ARG A 206 110.74 -38.87 22.27
CA ARG A 206 111.34 -38.80 23.61
C ARG A 206 111.97 -40.12 24.02
N GLU A 207 111.30 -41.25 23.84
CA GLU A 207 111.83 -42.58 24.15
C GLU A 207 113.13 -42.86 23.35
N THR A 208 113.15 -42.57 22.05
CA THR A 208 114.38 -42.73 21.24
C THR A 208 115.51 -41.79 21.67
N ILE A 209 115.20 -40.58 22.12
CA ILE A 209 116.19 -39.68 22.71
C ILE A 209 116.70 -40.25 24.03
N GLU A 210 115.83 -40.80 24.88
CA GLU A 210 116.21 -41.46 26.13
C GLU A 210 117.12 -42.67 25.87
N GLU A 211 116.80 -43.53 24.91
CA GLU A 211 117.64 -44.65 24.47
C GLU A 211 119.01 -44.18 23.97
N LEU A 212 119.06 -43.20 23.06
CA LEU A 212 120.31 -42.63 22.56
C LEU A 212 121.12 -41.95 23.66
N THR A 213 120.46 -41.36 24.65
CA THR A 213 121.11 -40.76 25.82
C THR A 213 121.79 -41.84 26.66
N VAL A 214 121.09 -42.96 26.89
CA VAL A 214 121.67 -44.14 27.57
C VAL A 214 122.83 -44.73 26.76
N ASP A 215 122.71 -44.82 25.44
CA ASP A 215 123.80 -45.30 24.57
C ASP A 215 125.03 -44.38 24.63
N LEU A 216 124.85 -43.05 24.70
CA LEU A 216 125.95 -42.11 24.90
C LEU A 216 126.59 -42.22 26.29
N GLU A 217 125.81 -42.56 27.33
CA GLU A 217 126.34 -42.86 28.66
C GLU A 217 127.20 -44.13 28.63
N ILE A 218 126.74 -45.18 27.95
CA ILE A 218 127.50 -46.43 27.78
C ILE A 218 128.77 -46.23 26.94
N LEU A 219 128.71 -45.43 25.86
CA LEU A 219 129.88 -45.14 25.03
C LEU A 219 130.92 -44.27 25.75
N LYS A 220 130.49 -43.37 26.63
CA LYS A 220 131.40 -42.63 27.53
C LYS A 220 132.05 -43.53 28.58
N GLU A 221 131.40 -44.62 28.98
CA GLU A 221 131.97 -45.63 29.88
C GLU A 221 132.92 -46.62 29.15
N ALA A 222 132.88 -46.68 27.82
CA ALA A 222 133.60 -47.69 27.02
C ALA A 222 134.95 -47.24 26.40
N GLU A 223 135.37 -45.97 26.52
CA GLU A 223 136.73 -45.53 26.15
C GLU A 223 137.61 -45.28 27.40
N PRO A 224 138.68 -46.07 27.65
CA PRO A 224 139.45 -45.99 28.90
C PRO A 224 140.84 -45.31 28.80
N GLY A 225 141.18 -44.55 29.86
CA GLY A 225 142.53 -44.46 30.46
C GLY A 225 143.34 -43.18 30.17
N ASP A 226 143.96 -42.48 31.12
CA ASP A 226 144.25 -42.75 32.54
C ASP A 226 144.70 -41.43 33.22
N GLY A 227 144.32 -41.23 34.48
CA GLY A 227 144.57 -39.98 35.23
C GLY A 227 143.66 -39.79 36.46
N MET A 228 143.52 -40.85 37.24
CA MET A 228 142.73 -41.00 38.46
C MET A 228 143.32 -40.25 39.67
N ILE A 229 142.46 -39.65 40.50
CA ILE A 229 142.31 -39.88 41.96
C ILE A 229 141.01 -39.19 42.42
N LEU A 230 140.18 -39.99 43.10
CA LEU A 230 138.77 -39.77 43.46
C LEU A 230 138.59 -39.10 44.82
N SER A 231 137.44 -38.42 45.00
CA SER A 231 136.70 -38.45 46.28
C SER A 231 135.21 -38.65 45.99
N SER A 232 134.77 -39.83 46.39
CA SER A 232 133.42 -40.40 46.38
C SER A 232 132.73 -40.22 47.74
N SER A 233 131.42 -40.43 47.78
CA SER A 233 130.73 -41.30 48.76
C SER A 233 129.22 -41.28 48.42
N GLY A 234 128.48 -42.36 48.26
CA GLY A 234 128.72 -43.75 48.63
C GLY A 234 127.37 -44.36 49.02
N VAL A 235 127.03 -45.45 48.34
CA VAL A 235 125.88 -46.34 48.56
C VAL A 235 125.96 -47.00 49.95
N GLY A 236 124.83 -47.56 50.38
CA GLY A 236 124.58 -48.01 51.75
C GLY A 236 125.50 -49.10 52.31
N GLY A 237 125.27 -49.35 53.60
CA GLY A 237 125.56 -50.64 54.25
C GLY A 237 126.96 -50.80 54.82
N VAL A 238 127.09 -50.47 56.10
CA VAL A 238 127.79 -51.24 57.16
C VAL A 238 129.07 -52.01 56.78
N GLY A 239 130.21 -51.58 57.35
CA GLY A 239 131.16 -52.51 57.96
C GLY A 239 132.62 -52.43 57.52
N GLY A 240 133.44 -51.77 58.34
CA GLY A 240 134.75 -52.31 58.75
C GLY A 240 136.02 -51.63 58.21
N GLY A 241 136.71 -50.90 59.10
CA GLY A 241 138.17 -50.71 59.14
C GLY A 241 138.74 -49.64 58.22
N GLU A 242 139.06 -48.44 58.74
CA GLU A 242 140.44 -47.98 59.07
C GLU A 242 141.26 -47.58 57.83
N GLU A 243 141.91 -46.44 57.65
CA GLU A 243 142.13 -45.13 58.28
C GLU A 243 142.66 -44.23 57.13
N GLY A 244 142.58 -42.88 57.22
CA GLY A 244 143.55 -42.01 56.53
C GLY A 244 143.08 -40.88 55.59
N VAL A 245 142.41 -39.86 56.14
CA VAL A 245 142.65 -38.39 55.94
C VAL A 245 142.53 -37.73 54.53
N GLY A 246 141.50 -36.88 54.36
CA GLY A 246 141.61 -35.50 53.80
C GLY A 246 140.98 -35.16 52.42
N GLY A 247 139.74 -34.62 52.37
CA GLY A 247 139.14 -34.07 51.12
C GLY A 247 137.67 -33.60 51.17
N ALA A 248 137.25 -32.78 52.15
CA ALA A 248 135.82 -32.58 52.49
C ALA A 248 135.10 -31.31 51.93
N THR A 249 135.69 -30.48 51.06
CA THR A 249 135.09 -29.16 50.72
C THR A 249 134.37 -29.09 49.35
N LEU A 250 134.61 -30.00 48.41
CA LEU A 250 134.03 -29.95 47.05
C LEU A 250 132.65 -30.61 46.94
N LEU A 251 132.36 -31.61 47.78
CA LEU A 251 131.10 -32.36 47.74
C LEU A 251 129.89 -31.53 48.23
N GLN A 252 130.11 -30.59 49.16
CA GLN A 252 129.03 -29.77 49.73
C GLN A 252 128.48 -28.72 48.75
N VAL A 253 129.33 -28.20 47.85
CA VAL A 253 128.91 -27.21 46.83
C VAL A 253 128.06 -27.86 45.73
N LYS A 254 128.48 -29.03 45.23
CA LYS A 254 127.74 -29.77 44.19
C LYS A 254 126.33 -30.18 44.65
N GLN A 255 126.17 -30.50 45.93
CA GLN A 255 124.87 -30.93 46.46
C GLN A 255 123.85 -29.76 46.53
N LEU A 256 124.31 -28.53 46.71
CA LEU A 256 123.47 -27.33 46.71
C LEU A 256 123.07 -26.86 45.30
N GLU A 257 123.96 -27.02 44.31
CA GLU A 257 123.66 -26.69 42.90
C GLU A 257 122.57 -27.60 42.33
N GLN A 258 122.63 -28.91 42.60
CA GLN A 258 121.58 -29.85 42.18
C GLN A 258 120.23 -29.60 42.85
N GLN A 259 120.22 -29.17 44.11
CA GLN A 259 118.97 -28.78 44.79
C GLN A 259 118.36 -27.51 44.16
N ASN A 260 119.18 -26.52 43.80
CA ASN A 260 118.71 -25.32 43.11
C ASN A 260 118.16 -25.61 41.70
N GLN A 261 118.77 -26.53 40.94
CA GLN A 261 118.25 -26.92 39.62
C GLN A 261 116.88 -27.62 39.71
N ARG A 262 116.72 -28.55 40.66
CA ARG A 262 115.40 -29.21 40.87
C ARG A 262 114.32 -28.21 41.29
N LEU A 263 114.67 -27.23 42.13
CA LEU A 263 113.76 -26.14 42.50
C LEU A 263 113.43 -25.25 41.30
N HIS A 264 114.39 -24.99 40.42
CA HIS A 264 114.16 -24.22 39.20
C HIS A 264 113.22 -24.95 38.21
N ASP A 265 113.42 -26.25 37.99
CA ASP A 265 112.57 -27.03 37.07
C ASP A 265 111.14 -27.22 37.62
N THR A 266 110.99 -27.38 38.93
CA THR A 266 109.66 -27.40 39.57
C THR A 266 108.98 -26.03 39.51
N LEU A 267 109.73 -24.93 39.64
CA LEU A 267 109.21 -23.57 39.44
C LEU A 267 108.77 -23.32 37.99
N ILE A 268 109.50 -23.83 36.98
CA ILE A 268 109.09 -23.74 35.58
C ILE A 268 107.80 -24.53 35.34
N LYS A 269 107.73 -25.78 35.82
CA LYS A 269 106.50 -26.59 35.70
C LYS A 269 105.31 -25.93 36.40
N MET A 270 105.52 -25.35 37.59
CA MET A 270 104.47 -24.57 38.26
C MET A 270 104.09 -23.30 37.52
N ARG A 271 105.05 -22.59 36.90
CA ARG A 271 104.76 -21.44 36.04
C ARG A 271 103.91 -21.84 34.85
N ASP A 272 104.25 -22.94 34.18
CA ASP A 272 103.55 -23.41 32.98
C ASP A 272 102.16 -23.96 33.31
N MET A 273 102.02 -24.69 34.42
CA MET A 273 100.71 -25.08 34.98
C MET A 273 99.88 -23.84 35.35
N ALA A 274 100.46 -22.86 36.05
CA ALA A 274 99.76 -21.64 36.40
C ALA A 274 99.37 -20.80 35.15
N ALA A 275 100.19 -20.82 34.09
CA ALA A 275 99.87 -20.17 32.83
C ALA A 275 98.72 -20.90 32.10
N HIS A 276 98.72 -22.23 32.12
CA HIS A 276 97.65 -23.04 31.55
C HIS A 276 96.33 -22.86 32.29
N GLU A 277 96.33 -22.98 33.63
CA GLU A 277 95.17 -22.71 34.49
C GLU A 277 94.63 -21.29 34.29
N LYS A 278 95.52 -20.30 34.14
CA LYS A 278 95.12 -18.93 33.82
C LYS A 278 94.45 -18.82 32.44
N HIS A 279 94.95 -19.53 31.43
CA HIS A 279 94.36 -19.54 30.10
C HIS A 279 92.99 -20.24 30.09
N GLU A 280 92.87 -21.39 30.77
CA GLU A 280 91.58 -22.09 30.93
C GLU A 280 90.57 -21.24 31.70
N MET A 281 91.00 -20.60 32.80
CA MET A 281 90.15 -19.69 33.56
C MET A 281 89.70 -18.49 32.70
N GLN A 282 90.57 -17.97 31.83
CA GLN A 282 90.18 -16.93 30.86
C GLN A 282 89.19 -17.44 29.80
N LYS A 283 89.34 -18.67 29.30
CA LYS A 283 88.41 -19.28 28.34
C LYS A 283 87.04 -19.50 28.97
N LEU A 284 86.98 -20.10 30.16
CA LEU A 284 85.75 -20.29 30.92
C LEU A 284 85.10 -18.94 31.29
N SER A 285 85.89 -17.92 31.62
CA SER A 285 85.38 -16.56 31.85
C SER A 285 84.71 -16.00 30.59
N LYS A 286 85.29 -16.18 29.41
CA LYS A 286 84.69 -15.71 28.15
C LYS A 286 83.43 -16.48 27.78
N GLU A 287 83.42 -17.80 27.96
CA GLU A 287 82.22 -18.62 27.70
C GLU A 287 81.08 -18.29 28.68
N THR A 288 81.39 -18.04 29.96
CA THR A 288 80.39 -17.60 30.93
C THR A 288 79.88 -16.20 30.63
N GLU A 289 80.73 -15.28 30.16
CA GLU A 289 80.30 -13.97 29.66
C GLU A 289 79.40 -14.09 28.42
N ALA A 290 79.75 -14.93 27.44
CA ALA A 290 78.95 -15.18 26.24
C ALA A 290 77.56 -15.75 26.59
N ARG A 291 77.51 -16.82 27.41
CA ARG A 291 76.24 -17.39 27.90
C ARG A 291 75.42 -16.38 28.68
N LYS A 292 76.06 -15.49 29.45
CA LYS A 292 75.37 -14.40 30.14
C LYS A 292 74.74 -13.41 29.15
N THR A 293 75.44 -13.05 28.07
CA THR A 293 74.88 -12.19 27.03
C THR A 293 73.70 -12.84 26.31
N GLU A 294 73.81 -14.12 25.93
CA GLU A 294 72.72 -14.90 25.33
C GLU A 294 71.51 -15.00 26.26
N PHE A 295 71.75 -15.29 27.55
CA PHE A 295 70.69 -15.32 28.55
C PHE A 295 69.95 -13.97 28.66
N THR A 296 70.68 -12.85 28.62
CA THR A 296 70.03 -11.53 28.58
C THR A 296 69.29 -11.25 27.28
N ALA A 297 69.77 -11.76 26.15
CA ALA A 297 69.09 -11.61 24.85
C ALA A 297 67.80 -12.44 24.80
N LEU A 298 67.85 -13.70 25.25
CA LEU A 298 66.68 -14.57 25.40
C LEU A 298 65.68 -13.99 26.41
N GLY A 299 66.15 -13.38 27.50
CA GLY A 299 65.31 -12.65 28.45
C GLY A 299 64.54 -11.51 27.79
N ARG A 300 65.21 -10.67 26.97
CA ARG A 300 64.56 -9.59 26.21
C ARG A 300 63.55 -10.12 25.18
N ASN A 301 63.89 -11.19 24.46
CA ASN A 301 62.99 -11.78 23.48
C ASN A 301 61.75 -12.39 24.15
N LYS A 302 61.92 -13.00 25.33
CA LYS A 302 60.80 -13.48 26.14
C LYS A 302 59.89 -12.33 26.56
N GLU A 303 60.45 -11.24 27.08
CA GLU A 303 59.67 -10.05 27.45
C GLU A 303 58.91 -9.47 26.24
N GLN A 304 59.53 -9.45 25.06
CA GLN A 304 58.88 -8.98 23.84
C GLN A 304 57.73 -9.90 23.38
N LEU A 305 57.94 -11.22 23.43
CA LEU A 305 56.89 -12.20 23.12
C LEU A 305 55.75 -12.14 24.13
N ASP A 306 56.06 -11.95 25.42
CA ASP A 306 55.06 -11.78 26.48
C ASP A 306 54.23 -10.51 26.22
N LEU A 307 54.84 -9.39 25.81
CA LEU A 307 54.13 -8.17 25.44
C LEU A 307 53.21 -8.37 24.22
N GLN A 308 53.69 -9.03 23.17
CA GLN A 308 52.88 -9.33 21.99
C GLN A 308 51.71 -10.27 22.33
N LEU A 309 51.95 -11.23 23.22
CA LEU A 309 50.93 -12.15 23.69
C LEU A 309 49.86 -11.44 24.51
N GLU A 310 50.22 -10.48 25.36
CA GLU A 310 49.26 -9.63 26.07
C GLU A 310 48.50 -8.68 25.12
N GLU A 311 49.16 -8.13 24.09
CA GLU A 311 48.49 -7.33 23.06
C GLU A 311 47.47 -8.17 22.26
N CYS A 312 47.85 -9.37 21.82
CA CYS A 312 46.93 -10.29 21.16
C CYS A 312 45.76 -10.69 22.06
N LYS A 313 45.99 -10.92 23.37
CA LYS A 313 44.91 -11.17 24.33
C LYS A 313 43.97 -9.98 24.47
N ALA A 314 44.49 -8.76 24.52
CA ALA A 314 43.69 -7.56 24.57
C ALA A 314 42.83 -7.41 23.30
N GLN A 315 43.40 -7.65 22.12
CA GLN A 315 42.65 -7.65 20.86
C GLN A 315 41.56 -8.73 20.83
N ILE A 316 41.82 -9.93 21.36
CA ILE A 316 40.80 -10.98 21.49
C ILE A 316 39.67 -10.53 22.42
N ALA A 317 39.97 -9.88 23.54
CA ALA A 317 38.96 -9.37 24.45
C ALA A 317 38.10 -8.28 23.81
N ASP A 318 38.71 -7.33 23.08
CA ASP A 318 37.99 -6.28 22.35
C ASP A 318 37.10 -6.86 21.25
N LEU A 319 37.57 -7.87 20.52
CA LEU A 319 36.78 -8.58 19.51
C LEU A 319 35.62 -9.36 20.15
N GLN A 320 35.82 -9.96 21.32
CA GLN A 320 34.75 -10.62 22.07
C GLN A 320 33.67 -9.61 22.49
N GLU A 321 34.05 -8.44 23.01
CA GLU A 321 33.07 -7.39 23.35
C GLU A 321 32.31 -6.87 22.12
N GLN A 322 32.97 -6.75 20.96
CA GLN A 322 32.31 -6.39 19.70
C GLN A 322 31.30 -7.46 19.25
N VAL A 323 31.65 -8.74 19.40
CA VAL A 323 30.73 -9.84 19.10
C VAL A 323 29.53 -9.83 20.05
N ASP A 324 29.74 -9.63 21.35
CA ASP A 324 28.65 -9.54 22.32
C ASP A 324 27.73 -8.33 22.05
N ALA A 325 28.31 -7.18 21.67
CA ALA A 325 27.54 -6.01 21.26
C ALA A 325 26.76 -6.24 19.96
N ALA A 326 27.33 -6.96 19.00
CA ALA A 326 26.67 -7.33 17.75
C ALA A 326 25.50 -8.30 18.00
N LEU A 327 25.68 -9.30 18.88
CA LEU A 327 24.62 -10.22 19.29
C LEU A 327 23.47 -9.49 20.00
N GLY A 328 23.77 -8.55 20.91
CA GLY A 328 22.74 -7.73 21.54
C GLY A 328 21.99 -6.80 20.57
N ALA A 329 22.66 -6.35 19.50
CA ALA A 329 22.02 -5.60 18.43
C ALA A 329 21.12 -6.48 17.55
N GLU A 330 21.49 -7.74 17.31
CA GLU A 330 20.67 -8.73 16.61
C GLU A 330 19.35 -8.99 17.35
N ASP A 331 19.39 -9.24 18.66
CA ASP A 331 18.18 -9.42 19.50
C ASP A 331 17.24 -8.20 19.43
N MET A 332 17.79 -6.99 19.42
CA MET A 332 17.00 -5.77 19.27
C MET A 332 16.39 -5.64 17.86
N VAL A 333 17.12 -6.04 16.82
CA VAL A 333 16.60 -6.05 15.45
C VAL A 333 15.49 -7.09 15.33
N GLU A 334 15.65 -8.29 15.89
CA GLU A 334 14.63 -9.35 15.87
C GLU A 334 13.34 -8.85 16.54
N THR A 335 13.42 -8.33 17.77
CA THR A 335 12.25 -7.79 18.48
C THR A 335 11.59 -6.60 17.75
N LEU A 336 12.38 -5.73 17.11
CA LEU A 336 11.84 -4.65 16.28
C LEU A 336 11.20 -5.16 14.99
N THR A 337 11.72 -6.24 14.40
CA THR A 337 11.12 -6.86 13.21
C THR A 337 9.82 -7.56 13.55
N GLU A 338 9.75 -8.32 14.65
CA GLU A 338 8.51 -8.91 15.15
C GLU A 338 7.44 -7.83 15.39
N ARG A 339 7.81 -6.76 16.08
CA ARG A 339 6.89 -5.65 16.35
C ARG A 339 6.44 -4.91 15.09
N ASN A 340 7.31 -4.78 14.09
CA ASN A 340 6.89 -4.21 12.80
C ASN A 340 5.91 -5.14 12.07
N LEU A 341 6.18 -6.44 12.05
CA LEU A 341 5.26 -7.42 11.45
C LEU A 341 3.89 -7.40 12.15
N GLU A 342 3.85 -7.38 13.47
CA GLU A 342 2.60 -7.26 14.24
C GLU A 342 1.83 -5.97 13.90
N LEU A 343 2.53 -4.84 13.77
CA LEU A 343 1.91 -3.57 13.40
C LEU A 343 1.42 -3.57 11.95
N GLU A 344 2.16 -4.16 11.02
CA GLU A 344 1.74 -4.33 9.63
C GLU A 344 0.49 -5.21 9.52
N GLU A 345 0.42 -6.32 10.28
CA GLU A 345 -0.78 -7.15 10.36
C GLU A 345 -1.98 -6.37 10.90
N GLN A 346 -1.80 -5.57 11.95
CA GLN A 346 -2.86 -4.71 12.49
C GLN A 346 -3.32 -3.65 11.49
N VAL A 347 -2.40 -3.06 10.73
CA VAL A 347 -2.74 -2.10 9.67
C VAL A 347 -3.55 -2.77 8.58
N ILE A 348 -3.16 -3.96 8.12
CA ILE A 348 -3.90 -4.72 7.11
C ILE A 348 -5.31 -5.07 7.62
N GLU A 349 -5.45 -5.50 8.87
CA GLU A 349 -6.74 -5.81 9.47
C GLU A 349 -7.65 -4.57 9.55
N LEU A 350 -7.10 -3.42 9.98
CA LEU A 350 -7.84 -2.15 10.01
C LEU A 350 -8.25 -1.69 8.61
N GLU A 351 -7.39 -1.87 7.60
CA GLU A 351 -7.72 -1.57 6.21
C GLU A 351 -8.80 -2.50 5.62
N GLU A 352 -8.85 -3.77 6.03
CA GLU A 352 -9.97 -4.68 5.69
C GLU A 352 -11.27 -4.22 6.37
N GLN A 353 -11.22 -3.89 7.66
CA GLN A 353 -12.39 -3.38 8.40
C GLN A 353 -12.92 -2.06 7.83
N VAL A 354 -12.03 -1.14 7.41
CA VAL A 354 -12.44 0.10 6.74
C VAL A 354 -13.14 -0.19 5.43
N ARG A 355 -12.61 -1.10 4.60
CA ARG A 355 -13.27 -1.51 3.35
C ARG A 355 -14.64 -2.13 3.58
N ASP A 356 -14.76 -3.02 4.57
CA ASP A 356 -16.05 -3.62 4.93
C ASP A 356 -17.07 -2.55 5.39
N LEU A 357 -16.63 -1.55 6.17
CA LEU A 357 -17.48 -0.43 6.59
C LEU A 357 -17.87 0.48 5.42
N GLU A 358 -16.96 0.73 4.48
CA GLU A 358 -17.24 1.49 3.26
C GLU A 358 -18.26 0.77 2.37
N ASP A 359 -18.12 -0.56 2.21
CA ASP A 359 -19.09 -1.38 1.48
C ASP A 359 -20.48 -1.34 2.14
N ILE A 360 -20.54 -1.45 3.48
CA ILE A 360 -21.80 -1.32 4.22
C ILE A 360 -22.39 0.08 4.03
N ASN A 361 -21.57 1.12 4.11
CA ASN A 361 -22.04 2.50 3.92
C ASN A 361 -22.58 2.72 2.51
N TYR A 362 -21.88 2.25 1.48
CA TYR A 362 -22.34 2.29 0.10
C TYR A 362 -23.69 1.56 -0.08
N THR A 363 -23.86 0.37 0.51
CA THR A 363 -25.15 -0.33 0.46
C THR A 363 -26.25 0.42 1.21
N ASN A 364 -25.92 1.09 2.31
CA ASN A 364 -26.86 1.91 3.06
C ASN A 364 -27.30 3.15 2.25
N ASP A 365 -26.36 3.82 1.57
CA ASP A 365 -26.67 4.94 0.68
C ASP A 365 -27.61 4.51 -0.45
N LEU A 366 -27.35 3.37 -1.10
CA LEU A 366 -28.25 2.80 -2.10
C LEU A 366 -29.65 2.48 -1.54
N LEU A 367 -29.73 1.97 -0.31
CA LEU A 367 -31.02 1.70 0.34
C LEU A 367 -31.78 3.00 0.66
N VAL A 368 -31.07 4.05 1.09
CA VAL A 368 -31.67 5.37 1.36
C VAL A 368 -32.16 6.02 0.07
N GLU A 369 -31.39 5.94 -1.01
CA GLU A 369 -31.80 6.41 -2.33
C GLU A 369 -33.04 5.65 -2.82
N GLY A 370 -33.03 4.32 -2.75
CA GLY A 370 -34.19 3.51 -3.12
C GLY A 370 -35.43 3.80 -2.28
N ALA A 371 -35.28 4.04 -0.97
CA ALA A 371 -36.38 4.44 -0.11
C ALA A 371 -36.94 5.83 -0.47
N LYS A 372 -36.07 6.77 -0.84
CA LYS A 372 -36.46 8.11 -1.27
C LYS A 372 -37.18 8.10 -2.63
N GLU A 373 -36.73 7.27 -3.57
CA GLU A 373 -37.40 7.06 -4.86
C GLU A 373 -38.80 6.48 -4.63
N GLN A 374 -38.93 5.43 -3.81
CA GLN A 374 -40.23 4.85 -3.45
C GLN A 374 -41.15 5.85 -2.75
N GLU A 375 -40.61 6.69 -1.87
CA GLU A 375 -41.39 7.75 -1.23
C GLU A 375 -41.92 8.75 -2.26
N LEU A 376 -41.10 9.12 -3.25
CA LEU A 376 -41.48 10.03 -4.30
C LEU A 376 -42.57 9.42 -5.21
N GLU A 377 -42.43 8.16 -5.62
CA GLU A 377 -43.45 7.42 -6.37
C GLU A 377 -44.79 7.39 -5.61
N LEU A 378 -44.77 7.06 -4.31
CA LEU A 378 -45.97 7.03 -3.48
C LEU A 378 -46.62 8.41 -3.32
N ARG A 379 -45.82 9.49 -3.29
CA ARG A 379 -46.34 10.87 -3.26
C ARG A 379 -46.99 11.24 -4.59
N GLU A 380 -46.39 10.88 -5.71
CA GLU A 380 -46.97 11.11 -7.05
C GLU A 380 -48.29 10.33 -7.21
N ASP A 381 -48.35 9.08 -6.76
CA ASP A 381 -49.57 8.27 -6.75
C ASP A 381 -50.66 8.88 -5.86
N LEU A 382 -50.29 9.41 -4.69
CA LEU A 382 -51.21 10.12 -3.80
C LEU A 382 -51.75 11.38 -4.46
N ASP A 383 -50.90 12.20 -5.10
CA ASP A 383 -51.33 13.41 -5.80
C ASP A 383 -52.25 13.09 -6.98
N LEU A 384 -51.96 12.02 -7.73
CA LEU A 384 -52.82 11.54 -8.81
C LEU A 384 -54.19 11.07 -8.27
N ALA A 385 -54.20 10.34 -7.15
CA ALA A 385 -55.42 9.89 -6.49
C ALA A 385 -56.24 11.09 -5.96
N LEU A 386 -55.59 12.06 -5.32
CA LEU A 386 -56.23 13.30 -4.86
C LEU A 386 -56.79 14.12 -6.02
N GLY A 387 -56.09 14.16 -7.16
CA GLY A 387 -56.56 14.76 -8.40
C GLY A 387 -57.87 14.11 -8.89
N LYS A 388 -57.91 12.79 -8.93
CA LYS A 388 -59.12 12.01 -9.29
C LYS A 388 -60.27 12.24 -8.30
N CYS A 389 -59.99 12.31 -6.99
CA CYS A 389 -61.00 12.64 -5.99
C CYS A 389 -61.61 14.02 -6.23
N ARG A 390 -60.78 15.05 -6.45
CA ARG A 390 -61.26 16.41 -6.74
C ARG A 390 -62.06 16.49 -8.05
N GLU A 391 -61.66 15.75 -9.08
CA GLU A 391 -62.41 15.68 -10.33
C GLU A 391 -63.78 15.04 -10.12
N SER A 392 -63.84 13.91 -9.40
CA SER A 392 -65.10 13.25 -9.04
C SER A 392 -65.99 14.13 -8.15
N GLU A 393 -65.42 14.90 -7.23
CA GLU A 393 -66.15 15.90 -6.44
C GLU A 393 -66.77 16.98 -7.33
N ARG A 394 -66.01 17.53 -8.30
CA ARG A 394 -66.54 18.53 -9.26
C ARG A 394 -67.63 17.95 -10.16
N GLU A 395 -67.45 16.72 -10.63
CA GLU A 395 -68.50 16.01 -11.38
C GLU A 395 -69.76 15.82 -10.53
N GLY A 396 -69.58 15.47 -9.24
CA GLY A 396 -70.65 15.37 -8.26
C GLY A 396 -71.38 16.70 -8.05
N GLU A 397 -70.65 17.80 -7.89
CA GLU A 397 -71.23 19.15 -7.79
C GLU A 397 -71.99 19.55 -9.05
N ALA A 398 -71.41 19.30 -10.24
CA ALA A 398 -72.05 19.56 -11.51
C ALA A 398 -73.36 18.77 -11.66
N LEU A 399 -73.36 17.47 -11.36
CA LEU A 399 -74.57 16.65 -11.33
C LEU A 399 -75.57 17.15 -10.29
N GLY A 400 -75.09 17.60 -9.12
CA GLY A 400 -75.90 18.24 -8.08
C GLY A 400 -76.64 19.47 -8.60
N THR A 401 -75.97 20.37 -9.32
CA THR A 401 -76.62 21.54 -9.94
C THR A 401 -77.67 21.14 -10.96
N VAL A 402 -77.39 20.12 -11.78
CA VAL A 402 -78.36 19.59 -12.76
C VAL A 402 -79.60 19.04 -12.05
N ILE A 403 -79.43 18.32 -10.94
CA ILE A 403 -80.57 17.82 -10.14
C ILE A 403 -81.40 19.00 -9.61
N VAL A 404 -80.77 20.03 -9.05
CA VAL A 404 -81.48 21.22 -8.54
C VAL A 404 -82.28 21.92 -9.65
N ASP A 405 -81.71 22.08 -10.84
CA ASP A 405 -82.42 22.66 -11.99
C ASP A 405 -83.60 21.80 -12.45
N ARG A 406 -83.43 20.46 -12.44
CA ARG A 406 -84.49 19.51 -12.77
C ARG A 406 -85.60 19.54 -11.73
N ASP A 407 -85.28 19.61 -10.45
CA ASP A 407 -86.25 19.72 -9.36
C ASP A 407 -87.00 21.06 -9.39
N ALA A 408 -86.32 22.16 -9.71
CA ALA A 408 -86.95 23.46 -9.94
C ALA A 408 -87.92 23.41 -11.13
N THR A 409 -87.52 22.71 -12.21
CA THR A 409 -88.37 22.51 -13.38
C THR A 409 -89.58 21.63 -13.06
N ILE A 410 -89.40 20.55 -12.30
CA ILE A 410 -90.49 19.69 -11.82
C ILE A 410 -91.44 20.51 -10.92
N SER A 411 -90.91 21.36 -10.05
CA SER A 411 -91.72 22.23 -9.19
C SER A 411 -92.56 23.20 -10.01
N LYS A 412 -91.97 23.86 -11.03
CA LYS A 412 -92.70 24.69 -11.99
C LYS A 412 -93.75 23.91 -12.77
N PHE A 413 -93.46 22.67 -13.18
CA PHE A 413 -94.46 21.81 -13.83
C PHE A 413 -95.57 21.42 -12.86
N ARG A 414 -95.29 21.17 -11.58
CA ARG A 414 -96.30 20.89 -10.55
C ARG A 414 -97.17 22.11 -10.29
N GLU A 415 -96.59 23.30 -10.16
CA GLU A 415 -97.31 24.57 -10.06
C GLU A 415 -98.12 24.86 -11.32
N LEU A 416 -97.57 24.60 -12.51
CA LEU A 416 -98.30 24.74 -13.77
C LEU A 416 -99.48 23.77 -13.85
N VAL A 417 -99.30 22.51 -13.45
CA VAL A 417 -100.39 21.53 -13.40
C VAL A 417 -101.42 21.94 -12.35
N GLN A 418 -100.99 22.45 -11.19
CA GLN A 418 -101.88 22.99 -10.16
C GLN A 418 -102.66 24.19 -10.68
N THR A 419 -102.00 25.18 -11.28
CA THR A 419 -102.67 26.35 -11.88
C THR A 419 -103.54 25.97 -13.05
N LEU A 420 -103.17 25.00 -13.89
CA LEU A 420 -104.02 24.50 -14.97
C LEU A 420 -105.22 23.72 -14.43
N THR A 421 -105.07 22.98 -13.34
CA THR A 421 -106.18 22.29 -12.68
C THR A 421 -107.10 23.28 -11.98
N GLU A 422 -106.55 24.27 -11.28
CA GLU A 422 -107.25 25.42 -10.71
C GLU A 422 -107.96 26.22 -11.81
N GLN A 423 -107.30 26.54 -12.92
CA GLN A 423 -107.90 27.16 -14.09
C GLN A 423 -108.90 26.25 -14.78
N ASN A 424 -108.77 24.91 -14.74
CA ASN A 424 -109.81 24.03 -15.27
C ASN A 424 -111.01 24.00 -14.33
N THR A 425 -110.79 24.04 -13.02
CA THR A 425 -111.88 24.15 -12.04
C THR A 425 -112.51 25.53 -12.09
N ASP A 426 -111.73 26.58 -12.28
CA ASP A 426 -112.15 27.95 -12.42
C ASP A 426 -112.77 28.17 -13.77
N LEU A 427 -112.27 27.64 -14.88
CA LEU A 427 -112.95 27.61 -16.17
C LEU A 427 -114.16 26.69 -16.14
N ARG A 428 -114.25 25.67 -15.29
CA ARG A 428 -115.53 24.98 -15.06
C ARG A 428 -116.46 25.87 -14.25
N HIS A 429 -115.94 26.65 -13.30
CA HIS A 429 -116.63 27.63 -12.46
C HIS A 429 -116.89 28.97 -13.18
N ASP A 430 -116.24 29.23 -14.31
CA ASP A 430 -116.28 30.42 -15.15
C ASP A 430 -117.02 30.06 -16.44
N LEU A 431 -116.87 28.88 -17.01
CA LEU A 431 -117.95 28.34 -17.84
C LEU A 431 -119.27 28.30 -17.02
N HIS A 432 -119.17 28.27 -15.68
CA HIS A 432 -120.24 28.68 -14.75
C HIS A 432 -120.41 30.22 -14.54
N LYS A 433 -119.35 31.05 -14.49
CA LYS A 433 -119.32 32.52 -14.22
C LYS A 433 -118.93 33.46 -15.38
N ALA A 434 -117.98 33.16 -16.26
CA ALA A 434 -117.78 33.57 -17.68
C ALA A 434 -119.02 33.37 -18.61
N THR A 435 -120.20 33.42 -18.01
CA THR A 435 -121.15 34.52 -18.25
C THR A 435 -120.51 35.95 -18.20
N ASN A 436 -119.30 36.20 -17.66
CA ASN A 436 -118.56 37.46 -17.80
C ASN A 436 -117.00 37.37 -17.76
N ARG A 437 -116.37 38.24 -18.56
CA ARG A 437 -115.01 38.23 -19.16
C ARG A 437 -113.89 38.95 -18.31
N PRO A 438 -112.61 39.13 -18.75
CA PRO A 438 -111.43 38.60 -18.02
C PRO A 438 -110.17 39.54 -17.89
N VAL A 439 -109.04 38.94 -17.44
CA VAL A 439 -107.58 39.21 -17.69
C VAL A 439 -106.82 40.34 -16.96
N GLY A 440 -105.56 40.03 -16.55
CA GLY A 440 -104.42 40.96 -16.59
C GLY A 440 -103.11 40.49 -15.92
N THR A 441 -102.00 40.35 -16.67
CA THR A 441 -100.60 40.14 -16.23
C THR A 441 -99.69 41.32 -16.64
N PRO A 442 -98.50 41.48 -16.04
CA PRO A 442 -97.33 41.90 -16.82
C PRO A 442 -96.00 41.21 -16.43
N SER A 443 -94.96 41.37 -17.27
CA SER A 443 -93.58 40.86 -17.11
C SER A 443 -92.55 41.92 -17.53
N GLU A 444 -91.41 42.00 -16.83
CA GLU A 444 -90.23 42.83 -17.12
C GLU A 444 -89.06 41.96 -17.63
N VAL A 445 -88.24 42.49 -18.56
CA VAL A 445 -87.17 41.75 -19.27
C VAL A 445 -85.80 42.36 -18.94
N ILE A 446 -84.80 41.52 -18.62
CA ILE A 446 -83.41 41.88 -18.30
C ILE A 446 -82.50 41.73 -19.54
N ASP A 447 -81.53 42.63 -19.73
CA ASP A 447 -80.61 42.73 -20.87
C ASP A 447 -79.30 41.92 -20.68
N PHE A 448 -79.18 40.81 -21.41
CA PHE A 448 -78.12 39.78 -21.27
C PHE A 448 -76.75 40.16 -21.84
N LYS A 449 -76.64 41.22 -22.66
CA LYS A 449 -75.39 41.52 -23.39
C LYS A 449 -74.31 42.15 -22.51
N LYS A 450 -74.72 42.97 -21.54
CA LYS A 450 -73.83 43.61 -20.57
C LYS A 450 -73.21 42.58 -19.61
N LEU A 451 -74.02 41.62 -19.17
CA LEU A 451 -73.57 40.54 -18.30
C LEU A 451 -72.48 39.69 -18.96
N PHE A 452 -72.63 39.33 -20.24
CA PHE A 452 -71.65 38.51 -20.96
C PHE A 452 -70.28 39.20 -21.13
N SER A 453 -70.25 40.50 -21.41
CA SER A 453 -68.98 41.25 -21.51
C SER A 453 -68.26 41.39 -20.17
N GLU A 454 -69.02 41.53 -19.09
CA GLU A 454 -68.49 41.66 -17.73
C GLU A 454 -67.91 40.32 -17.24
N THR A 455 -68.61 39.21 -17.49
CA THR A 455 -68.11 37.85 -17.19
C THR A 455 -66.84 37.51 -17.97
N LYS A 456 -66.75 37.88 -19.26
CA LYS A 456 -65.54 37.65 -20.08
C LYS A 456 -64.34 38.50 -19.63
N ALA A 457 -64.59 39.73 -19.18
CA ALA A 457 -63.54 40.56 -18.60
C ALA A 457 -63.04 40.01 -17.26
N HIS A 458 -63.96 39.52 -16.42
CA HIS A 458 -63.61 38.87 -15.16
C HIS A 458 -62.81 37.58 -15.35
N SER A 459 -63.18 36.72 -16.30
CA SER A 459 -62.40 35.51 -16.58
C SER A 459 -60.98 35.85 -17.06
N ALA A 460 -60.83 36.81 -17.95
CA ALA A 460 -59.51 37.27 -18.42
C ALA A 460 -58.66 37.92 -17.32
N ALA A 461 -59.31 38.59 -16.35
CA ALA A 461 -58.62 39.14 -15.19
C ALA A 461 -58.08 38.04 -14.26
N ILE A 462 -58.90 37.02 -13.98
CA ILE A 462 -58.47 35.85 -13.19
C ILE A 462 -57.33 35.11 -13.90
N ASP A 463 -57.43 34.90 -15.21
CA ASP A 463 -56.36 34.28 -15.99
C ASP A 463 -55.04 35.07 -15.89
N LEU A 464 -55.11 36.41 -15.90
CA LEU A 464 -53.94 37.27 -15.74
C LEU A 464 -53.33 37.16 -14.34
N GLU A 465 -54.15 37.11 -13.29
CA GLU A 465 -53.69 36.92 -11.90
C GLU A 465 -53.01 35.55 -11.71
N LEU A 466 -53.56 34.49 -12.29
CA LEU A 466 -52.94 33.16 -12.28
C LEU A 466 -51.59 33.16 -13.00
N ARG A 467 -51.49 33.81 -14.17
CA ARG A 467 -50.21 33.98 -14.88
C ARG A 467 -49.21 34.81 -14.09
N GLN A 468 -49.67 35.80 -13.33
CA GLN A 468 -48.81 36.60 -12.47
C GLN A 468 -48.23 35.74 -11.33
N LEU A 469 -49.03 34.86 -10.73
CA LEU A 469 -48.58 33.92 -9.71
C LEU A 469 -47.56 32.93 -10.26
N GLU A 470 -47.82 32.33 -11.43
CA GLU A 470 -46.87 31.43 -12.10
C GLU A 470 -45.53 32.13 -12.39
N LEU A 471 -45.57 33.37 -12.88
CA LEU A 471 -44.37 34.18 -13.14
C LEU A 471 -43.60 34.45 -11.85
N GLN A 472 -44.28 34.80 -10.76
CA GLN A 472 -43.66 35.04 -9.46
C GLN A 472 -43.00 33.77 -8.93
N GLN A 473 -43.67 32.63 -8.99
CA GLN A 473 -43.10 31.35 -8.57
C GLN A 473 -41.87 30.97 -9.39
N ALA A 474 -41.89 31.20 -10.71
CA ALA A 474 -40.73 30.99 -11.58
C ALA A 474 -39.56 31.93 -11.24
N GLN A 475 -39.85 33.19 -10.89
CA GLN A 475 -38.84 34.15 -10.43
C GLN A 475 -38.21 33.71 -9.11
N ASP A 476 -39.02 33.30 -8.13
CA ASP A 476 -38.54 32.79 -6.83
C ASP A 476 -37.72 31.51 -7.00
N HIS A 477 -38.18 30.59 -7.85
CA HIS A 477 -37.44 29.37 -8.18
C HIS A 477 -36.06 29.67 -8.77
N VAL A 478 -35.98 30.58 -9.75
CA VAL A 478 -34.69 31.02 -10.31
C VAL A 478 -33.83 31.73 -9.26
N ALA A 479 -34.43 32.54 -8.38
CA ALA A 479 -33.71 33.21 -7.30
C ALA A 479 -33.10 32.22 -6.30
N TYR A 480 -33.81 31.15 -5.94
CA TYR A 480 -33.29 30.08 -5.09
C TYR A 480 -32.17 29.30 -5.80
N LEU A 481 -32.35 28.95 -7.08
CA LEU A 481 -31.29 28.27 -7.85
C LEU A 481 -30.00 29.09 -7.94
N LYS A 482 -30.12 30.42 -8.07
CA LYS A 482 -28.95 31.32 -8.08
C LYS A 482 -28.13 31.28 -6.79
N GLN A 483 -28.70 30.89 -5.65
CA GLN A 483 -27.97 30.77 -4.37
C GLN A 483 -27.00 29.58 -4.35
N TYR A 484 -27.20 28.60 -5.22
CA TYR A 484 -26.32 27.44 -5.34
C TYR A 484 -25.20 27.62 -6.38
N LEU A 485 -25.19 28.74 -7.11
CA LEU A 485 -24.17 29.02 -8.12
C LEU A 485 -22.95 29.73 -7.49
N PRO A 486 -21.72 29.46 -7.97
CA PRO A 486 -20.52 30.11 -7.46
C PRO A 486 -20.52 31.63 -7.65
N ASP A 487 -19.86 32.37 -6.77
CA ASP A 487 -19.74 33.84 -6.86
C ASP A 487 -19.13 34.32 -8.18
N SER A 488 -18.28 33.50 -8.82
CA SER A 488 -17.71 33.78 -10.15
C SER A 488 -18.78 33.93 -11.24
N PHE A 489 -19.91 33.22 -11.11
CA PHE A 489 -21.04 33.32 -12.04
C PHE A 489 -21.66 34.72 -12.03
N MET A 490 -21.68 35.38 -10.87
CA MET A 490 -22.34 36.69 -10.66
C MET A 490 -21.42 37.89 -10.94
N THR A 491 -20.14 37.66 -11.23
CA THR A 491 -19.21 38.75 -11.55
C THR A 491 -19.57 39.42 -12.88
N ARG A 492 -19.21 40.70 -13.05
CA ARG A 492 -19.46 41.45 -14.29
C ARG A 492 -18.64 40.84 -15.42
N GLY A 493 -19.31 40.44 -16.51
CA GLY A 493 -18.71 39.65 -17.59
C GLY A 493 -18.56 38.16 -17.25
N GLY A 494 -19.14 37.70 -16.15
CA GLY A 494 -19.28 36.29 -15.81
C GLY A 494 -20.44 35.63 -16.55
N ASP A 495 -20.61 34.33 -16.31
CA ASP A 495 -21.59 33.48 -17.00
C ASP A 495 -23.05 33.99 -16.89
N GLN A 496 -23.39 34.71 -15.82
CA GLN A 496 -24.71 35.34 -15.65
C GLN A 496 -25.02 36.36 -16.76
N ASP A 497 -24.05 37.15 -17.19
CA ASP A 497 -24.23 38.15 -18.25
C ASP A 497 -24.40 37.46 -19.61
N SER A 498 -23.71 36.34 -19.84
CA SER A 498 -23.85 35.50 -21.03
C SER A 498 -25.25 34.86 -21.12
N VAL A 499 -25.79 34.34 -20.01
CA VAL A 499 -27.16 33.84 -19.94
C VAL A 499 -28.17 34.97 -20.19
N ASN A 500 -27.95 36.15 -19.60
CA ASN A 500 -28.83 37.30 -19.83
C ASN A 500 -28.79 37.79 -21.28
N LEU A 501 -27.64 37.71 -21.95
CA LEU A 501 -27.51 38.01 -23.37
C LEU A 501 -28.31 37.02 -24.23
N LEU A 502 -28.25 35.72 -23.91
CA LEU A 502 -29.03 34.70 -24.59
C LEU A 502 -30.53 34.96 -24.51
N LEU A 503 -31.02 35.43 -23.36
CA LEU A 503 -32.43 35.79 -23.15
C LEU A 503 -32.81 37.15 -23.77
N LEU A 504 -31.86 38.09 -23.84
CA LEU A 504 -32.07 39.42 -24.39
C LEU A 504 -32.40 39.37 -25.89
N LEU A 505 -31.73 38.52 -26.67
CA LEU A 505 -31.89 38.49 -28.13
C LEU A 505 -33.31 38.08 -28.58
N PRO A 506 -33.90 36.96 -28.10
CA PRO A 506 -35.30 36.62 -28.38
C PRO A 506 -36.28 37.70 -27.89
N ARG A 507 -36.02 38.29 -26.72
CA ARG A 507 -36.86 39.33 -26.15
C ARG A 507 -36.88 40.59 -27.01
N LEU A 508 -35.74 40.98 -27.58
CA LEU A 508 -35.62 42.10 -28.50
C LEU A 508 -36.39 41.85 -29.80
N ILE A 509 -36.30 40.63 -30.34
CA ILE A 509 -37.02 40.21 -31.55
C ILE A 509 -38.53 40.32 -31.32
N TRP A 510 -39.01 39.76 -30.20
CA TRP A 510 -40.42 39.75 -29.84
C TRP A 510 -40.96 41.17 -29.58
N LYS A 511 -40.23 41.99 -28.82
CA LYS A 511 -40.62 43.40 -28.60
C LYS A 511 -40.67 44.18 -29.91
N SER A 512 -39.73 43.94 -30.83
CA SER A 512 -39.75 44.55 -32.16
C SER A 512 -40.98 44.12 -32.97
N GLU A 513 -41.43 42.87 -32.82
CA GLU A 513 -42.64 42.34 -33.47
C GLU A 513 -43.93 42.95 -32.91
N VAL A 514 -43.99 43.18 -31.59
CA VAL A 514 -45.10 43.91 -30.95
C VAL A 514 -45.19 45.32 -31.51
N VAL A 515 -44.06 46.03 -31.60
CA VAL A 515 -44.03 47.38 -32.17
C VAL A 515 -44.44 47.37 -33.65
N LEU A 516 -43.94 46.40 -34.42
CA LEU A 516 -44.29 46.21 -35.82
C LEU A 516 -45.80 45.99 -36.04
N THR A 517 -46.42 45.19 -35.16
CA THR A 517 -47.87 44.92 -35.17
C THR A 517 -48.65 46.19 -34.83
N GLY A 518 -48.21 46.95 -33.83
CA GLY A 518 -48.82 48.23 -33.45
C GLY A 518 -48.75 49.27 -34.58
N VAL A 519 -47.61 49.38 -35.26
CA VAL A 519 -47.43 50.24 -36.45
C VAL A 519 -48.27 49.78 -37.64
N GLY A 520 -48.73 48.51 -37.65
CA GLY A 520 -49.67 47.97 -38.64
C GLY A 520 -51.04 48.65 -38.68
N LYS A 521 -51.40 49.44 -37.66
CA LYS A 521 -52.63 50.25 -37.63
C LYS A 521 -52.69 51.36 -38.70
N PHE A 522 -51.56 51.71 -39.33
CA PHE A 522 -51.47 52.77 -40.35
C PHE A 522 -51.37 52.17 -41.78
N PRO A 523 -52.50 52.02 -42.51
CA PRO A 523 -52.52 51.40 -43.84
C PRO A 523 -52.00 52.34 -44.96
N ALA A 524 -51.72 51.75 -46.12
CA ALA A 524 -51.30 52.49 -47.32
C ALA A 524 -52.41 53.43 -47.84
N PRO A 525 -52.11 54.68 -48.20
CA PRO A 525 -53.07 55.56 -48.86
C PRO A 525 -53.49 55.01 -50.24
N GLU A 526 -54.78 55.01 -50.54
CA GLU A 526 -55.33 54.51 -51.83
C GLU A 526 -54.95 55.40 -53.04
N THR A 527 -54.76 56.72 -52.84
CA THR A 527 -54.26 57.67 -53.85
C THR A 527 -53.32 58.73 -53.27
N ILE A 528 -52.26 59.09 -54.00
CA ILE A 528 -51.30 60.15 -53.63
C ILE A 528 -51.66 61.41 -54.43
N ASP A 529 -52.64 62.17 -53.94
CA ASP A 529 -53.08 63.44 -54.54
C ASP A 529 -52.49 64.65 -53.80
N LYS A 530 -52.37 65.80 -54.48
CA LYS A 530 -51.88 67.05 -53.84
C LYS A 530 -52.69 67.46 -52.60
N GLN A 531 -53.97 67.07 -52.51
CA GLN A 531 -54.81 67.32 -51.33
C GLN A 531 -54.53 66.35 -50.17
N SER A 532 -54.20 65.07 -50.44
CA SER A 532 -53.87 64.12 -49.37
C SER A 532 -52.51 64.42 -48.75
N VAL A 533 -51.57 65.00 -49.50
CA VAL A 533 -50.26 65.46 -48.98
C VAL A 533 -50.36 66.78 -48.18
N LEU A 534 -51.23 67.71 -48.59
CA LEU A 534 -51.31 69.06 -47.98
C LEU A 534 -52.33 69.20 -46.84
N LYS A 535 -53.32 68.29 -46.72
CA LYS A 535 -54.40 68.38 -45.72
C LYS A 535 -54.54 67.17 -44.79
N SER A 536 -53.96 66.03 -45.16
CA SER A 536 -54.09 64.79 -44.40
C SER A 536 -52.71 64.31 -43.95
N HIS A 537 -52.56 63.99 -42.67
CA HIS A 537 -51.31 63.41 -42.16
C HIS A 537 -51.13 61.93 -42.53
N THR A 538 -52.07 61.34 -43.29
CA THR A 538 -52.05 59.90 -43.63
C THR A 538 -50.86 59.49 -44.47
N VAL A 539 -50.42 60.32 -45.43
CA VAL A 539 -49.24 60.04 -46.28
C VAL A 539 -47.97 60.11 -45.45
N ASP A 540 -47.85 61.12 -44.57
CA ASP A 540 -46.71 61.27 -43.67
C ASP A 540 -46.65 60.14 -42.63
N GLN A 541 -47.78 59.79 -42.00
CA GLN A 541 -47.91 58.67 -41.07
C GLN A 541 -47.56 57.33 -41.74
N PHE A 542 -48.02 57.09 -42.97
CA PHE A 542 -47.68 55.88 -43.70
C PHE A 542 -46.19 55.83 -44.10
N SER A 543 -45.61 56.96 -44.51
CA SER A 543 -44.18 57.04 -44.84
C SER A 543 -43.30 56.80 -43.61
N PHE A 544 -43.68 57.37 -42.47
CA PHE A 544 -43.03 57.17 -41.18
C PHE A 544 -43.19 55.73 -40.72
N ALA A 545 -44.41 55.17 -40.74
CA ALA A 545 -44.70 53.77 -40.42
C ALA A 545 -43.90 52.79 -41.28
N SER A 546 -43.78 53.07 -42.59
CA SER A 546 -42.99 52.27 -43.52
C SER A 546 -41.49 52.33 -43.21
N ARG A 547 -40.98 53.53 -42.86
CA ARG A 547 -39.58 53.70 -42.44
C ARG A 547 -39.28 52.99 -41.12
N VAL A 548 -40.17 53.12 -40.14
CA VAL A 548 -40.07 52.43 -38.84
C VAL A 548 -40.12 50.91 -39.04
N ARG A 549 -41.04 50.40 -39.87
CA ARG A 549 -41.12 48.98 -40.24
C ARG A 549 -39.82 48.48 -40.88
N GLN A 550 -39.23 49.25 -41.81
CA GLN A 550 -37.94 48.90 -42.42
C GLN A 550 -36.82 48.82 -41.38
N LEU A 551 -36.73 49.80 -40.48
CA LEU A 551 -35.72 49.84 -39.42
C LEU A 551 -35.90 48.68 -38.42
N LEU A 552 -37.14 48.37 -38.03
CA LEU A 552 -37.46 47.24 -37.14
C LEU A 552 -37.13 45.89 -37.78
N HIS A 553 -37.43 45.68 -39.06
CA HIS A 553 -37.04 44.46 -39.75
C HIS A 553 -35.53 44.31 -39.88
N THR A 554 -34.81 45.43 -40.08
CA THR A 554 -33.35 45.43 -40.09
C THR A 554 -32.81 45.03 -38.71
N LEU A 555 -33.36 45.61 -37.64
CA LEU A 555 -33.01 45.29 -36.27
C LEU A 555 -33.31 43.82 -35.92
N GLN A 556 -34.48 43.30 -36.31
CA GLN A 556 -34.81 41.88 -36.15
C GLN A 556 -33.84 40.98 -36.91
N SER A 557 -33.46 41.35 -38.13
CA SER A 557 -32.49 40.57 -38.93
C SER A 557 -31.13 40.52 -38.23
N CYS A 558 -30.64 41.64 -37.72
CA CYS A 558 -29.41 41.69 -36.92
C CYS A 558 -29.53 40.86 -35.64
N ALA A 559 -30.65 40.97 -34.91
CA ALA A 559 -30.88 40.21 -33.69
C ALA A 559 -30.92 38.69 -33.94
N HIS A 560 -31.52 38.23 -35.04
CA HIS A 560 -31.49 36.82 -35.45
C HIS A 560 -30.08 36.35 -35.82
N GLN A 561 -29.28 37.18 -36.49
CA GLN A 561 -27.88 36.86 -36.77
C GLN A 561 -27.06 36.70 -35.49
N PHE A 562 -27.26 37.60 -34.51
CA PHE A 562 -26.64 37.47 -33.20
C PHE A 562 -27.13 36.23 -32.46
N GLN A 563 -28.43 35.92 -32.50
CA GLN A 563 -28.98 34.72 -31.88
C GLN A 563 -28.39 33.44 -32.49
N TYR A 564 -28.21 33.41 -33.81
CA TYR A 564 -27.55 32.30 -34.50
C TYR A 564 -26.08 32.18 -34.08
N ALA A 565 -25.33 33.28 -34.05
CA ALA A 565 -23.94 33.31 -33.64
C ALA A 565 -23.73 32.88 -32.18
N VAL A 566 -24.63 33.29 -31.28
CA VAL A 566 -24.59 32.94 -29.85
C VAL A 566 -24.97 31.47 -29.62
N SER A 567 -25.87 30.90 -30.44
CA SER A 567 -26.31 29.50 -30.31
C SER A 567 -25.37 28.47 -30.97
N HIS A 568 -24.59 28.88 -31.96
CA HIS A 568 -23.67 27.99 -32.70
C HIS A 568 -22.18 28.30 -32.47
N GLY A 569 -21.88 29.33 -31.66
CA GLY A 569 -20.51 29.72 -31.31
C GLY A 569 -19.86 28.78 -30.30
N SER A 570 -18.53 28.85 -30.17
CA SER A 570 -17.83 28.14 -29.10
C SER A 570 -18.17 28.74 -27.72
N VAL A 571 -17.98 27.95 -26.66
CA VAL A 571 -18.25 28.40 -25.28
C VAL A 571 -17.43 29.64 -24.92
N GLU A 572 -16.17 29.72 -25.36
CA GLU A 572 -15.31 30.89 -25.15
C GLU A 572 -15.84 32.14 -25.86
N GLN A 573 -16.35 32.00 -27.09
CA GLN A 573 -16.96 33.10 -27.84
C GLN A 573 -18.28 33.55 -27.19
N PHE A 574 -19.07 32.61 -26.68
CA PHE A 574 -20.30 32.89 -25.94
C PHE A 574 -20.03 33.72 -24.69
N LEU A 575 -19.03 33.33 -23.89
CA LEU A 575 -18.65 34.07 -22.68
C LEU A 575 -18.07 35.44 -23.00
N ALA A 576 -17.25 35.55 -24.04
CA ALA A 576 -16.72 36.84 -24.50
C ALA A 576 -17.83 37.79 -24.97
N LEU A 577 -18.85 37.27 -25.67
CA LEU A 577 -20.03 38.03 -26.08
C LEU A 577 -20.87 38.47 -24.88
N GLY A 578 -20.95 37.65 -23.81
CA GLY A 578 -21.63 37.99 -22.56
C GLY A 578 -21.17 39.31 -21.95
N GLY A 579 -19.88 39.65 -22.08
CA GLY A 579 -19.35 40.94 -21.63
C GLY A 579 -19.99 42.17 -22.30
N LEU A 580 -20.60 42.01 -23.48
CA LEU A 580 -21.32 43.07 -24.21
C LEU A 580 -22.78 43.24 -23.76
N TYR A 581 -23.29 42.36 -22.87
CA TYR A 581 -24.66 42.41 -22.38
C TYR A 581 -25.08 43.80 -21.86
N PRO A 582 -24.30 44.52 -21.03
CA PRO A 582 -24.73 45.81 -20.49
C PRO A 582 -24.99 46.87 -21.58
N GLU A 583 -24.22 46.84 -22.67
CA GLU A 583 -24.38 47.74 -23.80
C GLU A 583 -25.61 47.35 -24.64
N MET A 584 -25.80 46.06 -24.90
CA MET A 584 -26.97 45.58 -25.64
C MET A 584 -28.28 45.77 -24.86
N ALA A 585 -28.24 45.65 -23.54
CA ALA A 585 -29.39 45.89 -22.66
C ALA A 585 -29.85 47.36 -22.68
N ALA A 586 -28.96 48.31 -22.97
CA ALA A 586 -29.33 49.71 -23.15
C ALA A 586 -30.21 49.90 -24.41
N ASN A 587 -29.95 49.14 -25.48
CA ASN A 587 -30.73 49.20 -26.72
C ASN A 587 -32.16 48.69 -26.54
N GLU A 588 -32.38 47.74 -25.64
CA GLU A 588 -33.73 47.26 -25.34
C GLU A 588 -34.63 48.36 -24.75
N ARG A 589 -34.08 49.23 -23.89
CA ARG A 589 -34.84 50.33 -23.30
C ARG A 589 -35.41 51.29 -24.34
N ALA A 590 -34.73 51.43 -25.49
CA ALA A 590 -35.23 52.25 -26.59
C ALA A 590 -36.48 51.63 -27.22
N ILE A 591 -36.53 50.29 -27.38
CA ILE A 591 -37.73 49.60 -27.88
C ILE A 591 -38.85 49.67 -26.84
N ASP A 592 -38.53 49.56 -25.55
CA ASP A 592 -39.52 49.66 -24.47
C ASP A 592 -40.25 51.00 -24.47
N GLN A 593 -39.56 52.09 -24.81
CA GLN A 593 -40.19 53.40 -24.99
C GLN A 593 -41.24 53.37 -26.11
N TYR A 594 -40.96 52.72 -27.24
CA TYR A 594 -41.94 52.57 -28.34
C TYR A 594 -43.11 51.66 -27.97
N VAL A 595 -42.87 50.59 -27.20
CA VAL A 595 -43.94 49.73 -26.67
C VAL A 595 -44.86 50.52 -25.73
N GLU A 596 -44.29 51.34 -24.86
CA GLU A 596 -45.05 52.17 -23.93
C GLU A 596 -45.84 53.28 -24.65
N MET A 597 -45.30 53.87 -25.71
CA MET A 597 -46.04 54.82 -26.57
C MET A 597 -47.23 54.12 -27.24
N LEU A 598 -47.03 52.92 -27.80
CA LEU A 598 -48.12 52.12 -28.37
C LEU A 598 -49.19 51.75 -27.33
N ARG A 599 -48.79 51.47 -26.09
CA ARG A 599 -49.73 51.18 -25.00
C ARG A 599 -50.60 52.39 -24.65
N LYS A 600 -50.07 53.60 -24.81
CA LYS A 600 -50.78 54.87 -24.58
C LYS A 600 -51.54 55.37 -25.81
N ASP A 601 -51.52 54.61 -26.92
CA ASP A 601 -52.01 55.02 -28.24
C ASP A 601 -51.44 56.40 -28.68
N GLN A 602 -50.14 56.62 -28.46
CA GLN A 602 -49.40 57.84 -28.82
C GLN A 602 -48.53 57.67 -30.07
#